data_AF-A0A7W1JJ17-F1
#
_entry.id   AF-A0A7W1JJ17-F1
#
_cell.length_a   1.000
_cell.length_b   1.000
_cell.length_c   1.000
_cell.angle_alpha   90.00
_cell.angle_beta   90.00
_cell.angle_gamma   90.00
#
_symmetry.space_group_name_H-M   'P 1'
#
loop_
_entity.id
_entity.type
_entity.pdbx_description
1 polymer ?
#
loop_
_entity_poly.entity_id
_entity_poly.type
_entity_poly.pdbx_seq_one_letter_code
_entity_poly.pdbx_strand_id
1 'polypeptide(L)' 'SDHGVSEAIYLRDPDQNGIELYRDRPKEEWPEPEPGEKVGMFTRPVDLEGLLAEA' A
#
# COMPACT_ATOMS: atom_id res chain seq x y z
N SER A 1 1.59 5.09 0.04
CA SER A 1 1.77 4.45 -1.25
C SER A 1 0.88 3.24 -1.33
N ASP A 2 0.12 3.12 -2.41
CA ASP A 2 -0.61 1.90 -2.76
C ASP A 2 0.16 1.16 -3.85
N HIS A 3 0.50 -0.09 -3.58
CA HIS A 3 1.23 -0.97 -4.48
C HIS A 3 0.36 -2.03 -5.18
N GLY A 4 -0.96 -2.02 -4.93
CA GLY A 4 -1.93 -3.01 -5.41
C GLY A 4 -1.92 -4.30 -4.60
N VAL A 5 -0.76 -4.73 -4.13
CA VAL A 5 -0.59 -5.89 -3.24
C VAL A 5 -0.44 -5.50 -1.77
N SER A 6 -0.15 -4.23 -1.52
CA SER A 6 0.11 -3.70 -0.19
C SER A 6 0.03 -2.18 -0.17
N GLU A 7 -0.15 -1.66 1.04
CA GLU A 7 -0.25 -0.23 1.29
C GLU A 7 0.74 0.17 2.37
N ALA A 8 1.33 1.36 2.20
CA ALA A 8 2.32 1.91 3.10
C ALA A 8 2.03 3.38 3.42
N ILE A 9 2.25 3.78 4.66
CA ILE A 9 2.21 5.17 5.13
C ILE A 9 3.59 5.51 5.69
N TYR A 10 4.14 6.64 5.27
CA TYR A 10 5.42 7.14 5.75
C TYR A 10 5.17 8.34 6.66
N LEU A 11 5.78 8.30 7.83
CA LEU A 11 5.69 9.36 8.84
C LEU A 11 7.08 9.62 9.44
N ARG A 12 7.19 10.75 10.12
CA ARG A 12 8.34 11.07 10.96
C ARG A 12 7.91 10.99 12.41
N ASP A 13 8.73 10.32 13.22
CA ASP A 13 8.61 10.42 14.67
C ASP A 13 9.11 11.78 15.18
N PRO A 14 8.94 12.11 16.47
CA PRO A 14 9.44 13.36 17.04
C PRO A 14 10.95 13.58 16.90
N ASP A 15 11.73 12.49 16.78
CA ASP A 15 13.17 12.50 16.59
C ASP A 15 13.58 12.59 15.11
N GLN A 16 12.61 12.73 14.21
CA GLN A 16 12.74 12.83 12.76
C GLN A 16 13.21 11.54 12.06
N ASN A 17 13.17 10.40 12.74
CA ASN A 17 13.34 9.09 12.12
C ASN A 17 12.17 8.83 11.17
N GLY A 18 12.50 8.30 9.98
CA GLY A 18 11.48 7.83 9.04
C GLY A 18 10.88 6.52 9.54
N ILE A 19 9.56 6.48 9.70
CA ILE A 19 8.81 5.27 10.01
C ILE A 19 7.93 4.95 8.80
N GLU A 20 7.94 3.69 8.39
CA GLU A 20 7.05 3.12 7.38
C GLU A 20 6.09 2.15 8.07
N LEU A 21 4.80 2.45 8.04
CA LEU A 21 3.74 1.53 8.42
C LEU A 21 3.25 0.84 7.15
N TYR A 22 3.44 -0.47 7.07
CA TYR A 22 3.12 -1.28 5.90
C TYR A 22 2.13 -2.39 6.26
N ARG A 23 1.20 -2.66 5.33
CA ARG A 23 0.25 -3.78 5.42
C ARG A 23 0.07 -4.44 4.05
N ASP A 24 0.13 -5.77 4.02
CA ASP A 24 -0.27 -6.56 2.86
C ASP A 24 -1.81 -6.59 2.70
N ARG A 25 -2.28 -6.46 1.46
CA ARG A 25 -3.67 -6.77 1.14
C ARG A 25 -3.87 -8.29 1.10
N PRO A 26 -5.05 -8.80 1.46
CA PRO A 26 -5.42 -10.19 1.19
C PRO A 26 -5.08 -10.58 -0.25
N LYS A 27 -4.54 -11.78 -0.45
CA LYS A 27 -4.05 -12.20 -1.76
C LYS A 27 -5.15 -12.24 -2.82
N GLU A 28 -6.38 -12.45 -2.38
CA GLU A 28 -7.60 -12.47 -3.18
C GLU A 28 -7.93 -11.11 -3.79
N GLU A 29 -7.39 -10.02 -3.24
CA GLU A 29 -7.60 -8.64 -3.69
C GLU A 29 -6.47 -8.14 -4.61
N TRP A 30 -5.46 -8.97 -4.86
CA TRP A 30 -4.33 -8.56 -5.67
C TRP A 30 -4.75 -8.39 -7.14
N PRO A 31 -4.27 -7.33 -7.80
CA PRO A 31 -4.53 -7.12 -9.22
C PRO A 31 -3.95 -8.26 -10.06
N GLU A 32 -4.65 -8.59 -11.14
CA GLU A 32 -4.15 -9.55 -12.12
C GLU A 32 -2.85 -9.03 -12.75
N PRO A 33 -1.85 -9.89 -12.95
CA PRO A 33 -0.61 -9.50 -13.62
C PRO A 33 -0.85 -9.26 -15.12
N GLU A 34 -0.13 -8.29 -15.67
CA GLU A 34 -0.07 -8.10 -17.12
C GLU A 34 0.63 -9.28 -17.80
N PRO A 35 0.42 -9.50 -19.12
CA PRO A 35 1.06 -10.60 -19.84
C PRO A 35 2.58 -10.60 -19.70
N GLY A 36 3.13 -11.66 -19.09
CA GLY A 36 4.57 -11.81 -18.84
C GLY A 36 5.01 -11.42 -17.43
N GLU A 37 4.12 -10.88 -16.60
CA GLU A 37 4.38 -10.55 -15.19
C GLU A 37 3.85 -11.63 -14.24
N LYS A 38 4.37 -11.65 -13.01
CA LYS A 38 3.93 -12.57 -11.95
C LYS A 38 2.92 -11.94 -10.98
N VAL A 39 2.93 -10.61 -10.88
CA VAL A 39 2.10 -9.83 -9.95
C VAL A 39 1.77 -8.49 -10.61
N GLY A 40 0.52 -8.03 -10.55
CA GLY A 40 0.08 -6.74 -11.10
C GLY A 40 0.45 -5.54 -10.23
N MET A 41 1.68 -5.46 -9.71
CA MET A 41 2.08 -4.38 -8.82
C MET A 41 2.06 -3.02 -9.53
N PHE A 42 1.62 -1.99 -8.83
CA PHE A 42 1.71 -0.60 -9.31
C PHE A 42 2.24 0.32 -8.20
N THR A 43 2.24 1.63 -8.44
CA THR A 43 2.51 2.62 -7.37
C THR A 43 1.59 3.80 -7.58
N ARG A 44 0.70 4.02 -6.61
CA ARG A 44 -0.29 5.11 -6.61
C ARG A 44 -0.30 5.82 -5.25
N PRO A 45 -0.85 7.04 -5.18
CA PRO A 45 -1.22 7.63 -3.91
C PRO A 45 -2.14 6.68 -3.14
N VAL A 46 -1.96 6.61 -1.83
CA VAL A 46 -2.84 5.83 -0.96
C VAL A 46 -4.14 6.62 -0.71
N ASP A 47 -5.28 5.93 -0.67
CA ASP A 47 -6.59 6.51 -0.34
C ASP A 47 -6.72 6.65 1.18
N LEU A 48 -6.35 7.82 1.71
CA LEU A 48 -6.35 8.06 3.16
C LEU A 48 -7.76 8.17 3.72
N GLU A 49 -8.66 8.80 2.98
CA GLU A 49 -10.06 8.96 3.35
C GLU A 49 -10.76 7.59 3.42
N GLY A 50 -10.51 6.71 2.45
CA GLY A 50 -10.99 5.33 2.47
C GLY A 50 -10.49 4.56 3.69
N LEU A 51 -9.18 4.62 3.98
CA LEU A 51 -8.58 3.95 5.13
C LEU A 51 -9.15 4.43 6.47
N LEU A 52 -9.39 5.73 6.62
CA LEU A 52 -10.00 6.29 7.85
C LEU A 52 -11.45 5.81 8.05
N ALA A 53 -12.16 5.45 6.99
CA ALA A 53 -13.53 4.98 7.05
C ALA A 53 -13.67 3.48 7.37
N GLU A 54 -12.59 2.70 7.37
CA GLU A 54 -12.60 1.27 7.75
C GLU A 54 -12.65 1.04 9.28
N ALA A 55 -12.61 2.10 10.09
CA ALA A 55 -12.54 2.08 11.56
C ALA A 55 -13.89 2.13 12.27
#